data_AF-A0A963C4F6-F1
#
_entry.id   AF-A0A963C4F6-F1
#
_cell.length_a   1.000
_cell.length_b   1.000
_cell.length_c   1.000
_cell.angle_alpha   90.00
_cell.angle_beta   90.00
_cell.angle_gamma   90.00
#
_symmetry.space_group_name_H-M   'P 1'
#
loop_
_entity.id
_entity.type
_entity.pdbx_description
1 polymer ?
#
loop_
_entity_poly.entity_id
_entity_poly.type
_entity_poly.pdbx_seq_one_letter_code
_entity_poly.pdbx_strand_id
1 'polypeptide(L)'
;MSGRGESPPPSLQNLLVEEVAQLRGFLVLLENEQKALVGGDVERLLALATEKTGVFGRLAKLGEARATTLAAASLAPGREGMQHWLEQHPDLDGARRNWQDLLALAKNAHALNQSNGELIATRLAHNQQALSALLAAANQASLYGPDGQAHPVGGGRSLGSV
;
A
#
# COMPACT_ATOMS: atom_id res chain seq x y z
N MET A 1 -18.29 -42.70 25.72
CA MET A 1 -18.74 -42.39 24.34
C MET A 1 -17.86 -41.26 23.84
N SER A 2 -17.08 -41.56 22.81
CA SER A 2 -15.94 -40.77 22.34
C SER A 2 -16.33 -39.47 21.63
N GLY A 3 -15.53 -38.44 21.88
CA GLY A 3 -14.98 -37.56 20.85
C GLY A 3 -15.95 -36.75 19.97
N ARG A 4 -16.10 -35.47 20.31
CA ARG A 4 -16.07 -34.42 19.29
C ARG A 4 -15.22 -33.27 19.82
N GLY A 5 -13.94 -33.31 19.45
CA GLY A 5 -13.05 -32.16 19.57
C GLY A 5 -13.49 -31.11 18.54
N GLU A 6 -14.45 -30.28 18.90
CA GLU A 6 -14.47 -28.93 18.36
C GLU A 6 -13.30 -28.22 19.02
N SER A 7 -12.22 -28.02 18.27
CA SER A 7 -11.22 -27.02 18.65
C SER A 7 -12.00 -25.74 18.99
N PRO A 8 -11.82 -25.15 20.19
CA PRO A 8 -12.46 -23.87 20.47
C PRO A 8 -12.12 -22.91 19.32
N PRO A 9 -13.09 -22.10 18.84
CA PRO A 9 -12.76 -21.08 17.85
C PRO A 9 -11.53 -20.32 18.33
N PRO A 10 -10.55 -20.01 17.45
CA PRO A 10 -9.34 -19.32 17.87
C PRO A 10 -9.76 -18.12 18.71
N SER A 11 -9.33 -18.10 19.97
CA SER A 11 -9.81 -17.09 20.89
C SER A 11 -9.53 -15.70 20.30
N LEU A 12 -10.45 -14.75 20.43
CA LEU A 12 -10.27 -13.38 19.93
C LEU A 12 -8.93 -12.77 20.39
N GLN A 13 -8.43 -13.20 21.54
CA GLN A 13 -7.10 -12.83 22.04
C GLN A 13 -5.97 -13.29 21.14
N ASN A 14 -5.99 -14.54 20.67
CA ASN A 14 -4.96 -15.08 19.77
C ASN A 14 -4.99 -14.36 18.42
N LEU A 15 -6.19 -14.09 17.89
CA LEU A 15 -6.35 -13.31 16.67
C LEU A 15 -5.76 -11.90 16.82
N LEU A 16 -6.01 -11.22 17.95
CA LEU A 16 -5.44 -9.90 18.22
C LEU A 16 -3.91 -9.93 18.31
N VAL A 17 -3.34 -10.93 18.98
CA VAL A 17 -1.87 -11.08 19.07
C VAL A 17 -1.28 -11.24 17.68
N GLU A 18 -1.90 -12.07 16.84
CA GLU A 18 -1.44 -12.29 15.47
C GLU A 18 -1.61 -11.06 14.58
N GLU A 19 -2.75 -10.37 14.65
CA GLU A 19 -3.00 -9.10 13.94
C GLU A 19 -1.94 -8.05 14.32
N VAL A 20 -1.63 -7.89 15.61
CA VAL A 20 -0.60 -6.95 16.08
C VAL A 20 0.78 -7.34 15.52
N ALA A 21 1.15 -8.62 15.55
CA ALA A 21 2.43 -9.08 15.04
C ALA A 21 2.56 -8.84 13.52
N GLN A 22 1.53 -9.19 12.74
CA GLN A 22 1.52 -8.95 11.30
C GLN A 22 1.56 -7.46 10.96
N LEU A 23 0.85 -6.61 11.72
CA LEU A 23 0.81 -5.18 11.48
C LEU A 23 2.12 -4.48 11.84
N ARG A 24 2.81 -4.94 12.90
CA ARG A 24 4.19 -4.51 13.21
C ARG A 24 5.16 -4.86 12.07
N GLY A 25 5.06 -6.07 11.54
CA GLY A 25 5.85 -6.48 10.37
C GLY A 25 5.53 -5.61 9.14
N PHE A 26 4.26 -5.29 8.92
CA PHE A 26 3.82 -4.42 7.83
C PHE A 26 4.39 -3.00 7.94
N LEU A 27 4.46 -2.43 9.14
CA LEU A 27 5.09 -1.13 9.37
C LEU A 27 6.56 -1.12 8.98
N VAL A 28 7.31 -2.16 9.35
CA VAL A 28 8.72 -2.28 8.96
C VAL A 28 8.86 -2.35 7.44
N LEU A 29 7.94 -3.03 6.74
CA LEU A 29 7.92 -3.04 5.28
C LEU A 29 7.64 -1.64 4.69
N LEU A 30 6.69 -0.89 5.25
CA LEU A 30 6.40 0.48 4.81
C LEU A 30 7.58 1.44 5.04
N GLU A 31 8.29 1.30 6.16
CA GLU A 31 9.50 2.08 6.43
C GLU A 31 10.64 1.73 5.47
N ASN A 32 10.81 0.44 5.14
CA ASN A 32 11.77 0.01 4.15
C ASN A 32 11.41 0.49 2.74
N GLU A 33 10.12 0.49 2.40
CA GLU A 33 9.59 1.06 1.15
C GLU A 33 9.90 2.55 1.09
N GLN A 34 9.67 3.31 2.17
CA GLN A 34 10.02 4.72 2.24
C GLN A 34 11.52 4.96 2.00
N LYS A 35 12.39 4.16 2.64
CA LYS A 35 13.85 4.26 2.45
C LYS A 35 14.27 3.95 1.01
N ALA A 36 13.71 2.90 0.42
CA ALA A 36 13.97 2.55 -0.98
C ALA A 36 13.44 3.63 -1.94
N LEU A 37 12.27 4.20 -1.64
CA LEU A 37 11.70 5.34 -2.38
C LEU A 37 12.57 6.57 -2.25
N VAL A 38 13.19 6.87 -1.11
CA VAL A 38 14.11 8.00 -0.99
C VAL A 38 15.43 7.73 -1.72
N GLY A 39 15.98 6.51 -1.57
CA GLY A 39 17.23 6.10 -2.20
C GLY A 39 17.16 5.84 -3.71
N GLY A 40 15.96 5.67 -4.29
CA GLY A 40 15.78 5.37 -5.72
C GLY A 40 16.11 3.91 -6.08
N ASP A 41 16.04 2.99 -5.12
CA ASP A 41 16.36 1.56 -5.32
C ASP A 41 15.16 0.80 -5.92
N VAL A 42 15.12 0.75 -7.25
CA VAL A 42 14.00 0.15 -8.00
C VAL A 42 13.88 -1.36 -7.79
N GLU A 43 15.02 -2.07 -7.70
CA GLU A 43 15.01 -3.53 -7.47
C GLU A 43 14.44 -3.86 -6.10
N ARG A 44 14.82 -3.09 -5.07
CA ARG A 44 14.27 -3.26 -3.73
C ARG A 44 12.79 -2.92 -3.66
N LEU A 45 12.32 -1.91 -4.39
CA LEU A 45 10.89 -1.57 -4.45
C LEU A 45 10.05 -2.69 -5.04
N LEU A 46 10.54 -3.39 -6.07
CA LEU A 46 9.82 -4.52 -6.67
C LEU A 46 9.66 -5.68 -5.68
N ALA A 47 10.75 -6.04 -4.98
CA ALA A 47 10.70 -7.08 -3.95
C ALA A 47 9.74 -6.72 -2.80
N LEU A 48 9.81 -5.46 -2.33
CA LEU A 48 8.94 -4.97 -1.26
C LEU A 48 7.46 -4.98 -1.67
N ALA A 49 7.12 -4.69 -2.92
CA ALA A 49 5.74 -4.75 -3.41
C ALA A 49 5.15 -6.17 -3.33
N THR A 50 5.95 -7.20 -3.66
CA THR A 50 5.54 -8.60 -3.51
C THR A 50 5.34 -8.97 -2.04
N GLU A 51 6.29 -8.61 -1.17
CA GLU A 51 6.20 -8.86 0.28
C GLU A 51 4.96 -8.18 0.90
N LYS A 52 4.71 -6.92 0.54
CA LYS A 52 3.56 -6.10 0.98
C LYS A 52 2.23 -6.75 0.62
N THR A 53 2.11 -7.28 -0.60
CA THR A 53 0.90 -7.97 -1.07
C THR A 53 0.59 -9.21 -0.23
N GLY A 54 1.62 -10.00 0.12
CA GLY A 54 1.46 -11.18 0.97
C GLY A 54 1.03 -10.83 2.41
N VAL A 55 1.65 -9.83 3.02
CA VAL A 55 1.28 -9.37 4.38
C VAL A 55 -0.13 -8.76 4.39
N PHE A 56 -0.49 -7.96 3.39
CA PHE A 56 -1.82 -7.38 3.26
C PHE A 56 -2.90 -8.46 3.18
N GLY A 57 -2.67 -9.51 2.38
CA GLY A 57 -3.58 -10.65 2.30
C GLY A 57 -3.76 -11.39 3.64
N ARG A 58 -2.70 -11.51 4.44
CA ARG A 58 -2.79 -12.09 5.80
C ARG A 58 -3.58 -11.20 6.75
N LEU A 59 -3.30 -9.89 6.76
CA LEU A 59 -4.05 -8.92 7.59
C LEU A 59 -5.54 -8.90 7.24
N ALA A 60 -5.88 -8.97 5.95
CA ALA A 60 -7.27 -9.05 5.50
C ALA A 60 -7.98 -10.30 6.04
N LYS A 61 -7.33 -11.48 5.94
CA LYS A 61 -7.87 -12.74 6.48
C LYS A 61 -8.05 -12.71 7.99
N LEU A 62 -7.11 -12.11 8.73
CA LEU A 62 -7.22 -11.97 10.18
C LEU A 62 -8.37 -11.03 10.57
N GLY A 63 -8.53 -9.91 9.85
CA GLY A 63 -9.64 -9.00 10.05
C GLY A 63 -11.00 -9.64 9.77
N GLU A 64 -11.09 -10.46 8.71
CA GLU A 64 -12.28 -11.26 8.39
C GLU A 64 -12.56 -12.29 9.50
N ALA A 65 -11.54 -13.05 9.94
CA ALA A 65 -11.68 -14.00 11.03
C ALA A 65 -12.19 -13.33 12.32
N ARG A 66 -11.65 -12.17 12.68
CA ARG A 66 -12.12 -11.37 13.83
C ARG A 66 -13.58 -10.95 13.65
N ALA A 67 -13.98 -10.48 12.47
CA ALA A 67 -15.36 -10.10 12.18
C ALA A 67 -16.31 -11.31 12.29
N THR A 68 -15.91 -12.48 11.79
CA THR A 68 -16.69 -13.73 11.90
C THR A 68 -16.82 -14.17 13.36
N THR A 69 -15.74 -14.10 14.16
CA THR A 69 -15.80 -14.47 15.58
C THR A 69 -16.69 -13.51 16.39
N LEU A 70 -16.65 -12.21 16.09
CA LEU A 70 -17.57 -11.23 16.71
C LEU A 70 -19.02 -11.48 16.31
N ALA A 71 -19.29 -11.77 15.03
CA ALA A 71 -20.63 -12.07 14.56
C ALA A 71 -21.19 -13.35 15.20
N ALA A 72 -20.36 -14.38 15.40
CA ALA A 72 -20.74 -15.60 16.12
C ALA A 72 -21.13 -15.32 17.60
N ALA A 73 -20.58 -14.25 18.19
CA ALA A 73 -20.96 -13.76 19.52
C ALA A 73 -22.12 -12.74 19.48
N SER A 74 -22.80 -12.55 18.34
CA SER A 74 -23.85 -11.55 18.13
C SER A 74 -23.41 -10.10 18.40
N LEU A 75 -22.12 -9.82 18.18
CA LEU A 75 -21.53 -8.49 18.29
C LEU A 75 -21.31 -7.89 16.89
N ALA A 76 -21.27 -6.56 16.82
CA ALA A 76 -21.05 -5.85 15.57
C ALA A 76 -19.68 -6.22 14.95
N PRO A 77 -19.60 -6.50 13.64
CA PRO A 77 -18.32 -6.78 13.00
C PRO A 77 -17.49 -5.49 12.94
N GLY A 78 -16.42 -5.42 13.73
CA GLY A 78 -15.49 -4.29 13.71
C GLY A 78 -15.17 -3.70 15.08
N ARG A 79 -14.93 -2.38 15.11
CA ARG A 79 -14.44 -1.69 16.31
C ARG A 79 -15.45 -1.67 17.44
N GLU A 80 -16.72 -1.43 17.14
CA GLU A 80 -17.79 -1.39 18.15
C GLU A 80 -17.97 -2.75 18.83
N GLY A 81 -18.03 -3.84 18.07
CA GLY A 81 -18.11 -5.18 18.65
C GLY A 81 -16.86 -5.57 19.44
N MET A 82 -15.66 -5.19 18.99
CA MET A 82 -14.45 -5.40 19.80
C MET A 82 -14.49 -4.65 21.12
N GLN A 83 -14.99 -3.41 21.13
CA GLN A 83 -15.09 -2.62 22.35
C GLN A 83 -16.10 -3.27 23.32
N HIS A 84 -17.29 -3.64 22.84
CA HIS A 84 -18.27 -4.35 23.65
C HIS A 84 -17.74 -5.68 24.19
N TRP A 85 -17.02 -6.45 23.37
CA TRP A 85 -16.39 -7.68 23.83
C TRP A 85 -15.38 -7.43 24.96
N LEU A 86 -14.54 -6.40 24.85
CA LEU A 86 -13.58 -6.03 25.91
C LEU A 86 -14.24 -5.49 27.19
N GLU A 87 -15.42 -4.88 27.07
CA GLU A 87 -16.22 -4.44 28.23
C GLU A 87 -16.85 -5.63 28.98
N GLN A 88 -17.24 -6.68 28.26
CA GLN A 88 -17.78 -7.92 28.83
C GLN A 88 -16.70 -8.80 29.49
N HIS A 89 -15.42 -8.56 29.19
CA HIS A 89 -14.30 -9.33 29.71
C HIS A 89 -13.24 -8.42 30.37
N PRO A 90 -13.55 -7.82 31.53
CA PRO A 90 -12.65 -6.88 32.21
C PRO A 90 -11.34 -7.54 32.66
N ASP A 91 -11.33 -8.85 32.92
CA ASP A 91 -10.14 -9.59 33.35
C ASP A 91 -9.09 -9.78 32.24
N LEU A 92 -9.41 -9.40 31.00
CA LEU A 92 -8.54 -9.58 29.82
C LEU A 92 -7.73 -8.32 29.49
N ASP A 93 -6.96 -7.83 30.45
CA ASP A 93 -6.09 -6.66 30.26
C ASP A 93 -5.12 -6.80 29.08
N GLY A 94 -4.61 -8.01 28.84
CA GLY A 94 -3.74 -8.30 27.70
C GLY A 94 -4.43 -8.05 26.35
N ALA A 95 -5.70 -8.46 26.23
CA ALA A 95 -6.48 -8.26 25.01
C ALA A 95 -6.80 -6.79 24.77
N ARG A 96 -7.10 -6.05 25.85
CA ARG A 96 -7.32 -4.60 25.80
C ARG A 96 -6.08 -3.85 25.31
N ARG A 97 -4.90 -4.20 25.85
CA ARG A 97 -3.62 -3.64 25.39
C ARG A 97 -3.36 -3.95 23.92
N ASN A 98 -3.52 -5.21 23.51
CA ASN A 98 -3.31 -5.61 22.11
C ASN A 98 -4.26 -4.89 21.15
N TRP A 99 -5.52 -4.67 21.56
CA TRP A 99 -6.48 -3.91 20.76
C TRP A 99 -6.09 -2.44 20.60
N GLN A 100 -5.65 -1.79 21.69
CA GLN A 100 -5.15 -0.42 21.65
C GLN A 100 -3.90 -0.30 20.77
N ASP A 101 -2.96 -1.24 20.91
CA ASP A 101 -1.77 -1.35 20.07
C ASP A 101 -2.15 -1.50 18.60
N LEU A 102 -3.10 -2.38 18.29
CA LEU A 102 -3.55 -2.60 16.92
C LEU A 102 -4.09 -1.30 16.29
N LEU A 103 -4.91 -0.55 17.03
CA LEU A 103 -5.46 0.73 16.56
C LEU A 103 -4.34 1.78 16.33
N ALA A 104 -3.37 1.86 17.23
CA ALA A 104 -2.24 2.77 17.11
C ALA A 104 -1.34 2.41 15.91
N LEU A 105 -1.02 1.13 15.76
CA LEU A 105 -0.23 0.62 14.64
C LEU A 105 -0.95 0.82 13.30
N ALA A 106 -2.27 0.63 13.26
CA ALA A 106 -3.07 0.84 12.04
C ALA A 106 -3.06 2.30 11.61
N LYS A 107 -3.16 3.24 12.57
CA LYS A 107 -3.04 4.67 12.31
C LYS A 107 -1.66 5.01 11.73
N ASN A 108 -0.59 4.47 12.30
CA ASN A 108 0.77 4.68 11.82
C ASN A 108 0.96 4.10 10.40
N ALA A 109 0.44 2.91 10.15
CA ALA A 109 0.53 2.26 8.84
C ALA A 109 -0.21 3.07 7.77
N HIS A 110 -1.37 3.62 8.10
CA HIS A 110 -2.12 4.49 7.20
C HIS A 110 -1.31 5.76 6.85
N ALA A 111 -0.73 6.42 7.84
CA ALA A 111 0.09 7.62 7.62
C ALA A 111 1.34 7.35 6.77
N LEU A 112 2.07 6.25 7.06
CA LEU A 112 3.23 5.85 6.26
C LEU A 112 2.84 5.49 4.83
N ASN A 113 1.74 4.75 4.64
CA ASN A 113 1.28 4.39 3.31
C ASN A 113 0.85 5.61 2.49
N GLN A 114 0.23 6.61 3.12
CA GLN A 114 -0.08 7.89 2.47
C GLN A 114 1.20 8.61 2.04
N SER A 115 2.18 8.75 2.94
CA SER A 115 3.47 9.39 2.63
C SER A 115 4.22 8.68 1.50
N ASN A 116 4.26 7.34 1.52
CA ASN A 116 4.86 6.56 0.43
C ASN A 116 4.13 6.78 -0.90
N GLY A 117 2.79 6.86 -0.88
CA GLY A 117 1.98 7.17 -2.06
C GLY A 117 2.30 8.54 -2.67
N GLU A 118 2.49 9.56 -1.83
CA GLU A 118 2.90 10.91 -2.26
C GLU A 118 4.28 10.89 -2.90
N LEU A 119 5.27 10.21 -2.30
CA LEU A 119 6.61 10.07 -2.86
C LEU A 119 6.61 9.39 -4.23
N ILE A 120 5.81 8.33 -4.39
CA ILE A 120 5.63 7.63 -5.67
C ILE A 120 5.06 8.60 -6.71
N ALA A 121 4.01 9.35 -6.36
CA ALA A 121 3.37 10.30 -7.27
C ALA A 121 4.34 11.40 -7.73
N THR A 122 5.12 11.97 -6.80
CA THR A 122 6.13 13.00 -7.13
C THR A 122 7.21 12.45 -8.08
N ARG A 123 7.71 11.24 -7.84
CA ARG A 123 8.71 10.61 -8.73
C ARG A 123 8.15 10.33 -10.11
N LEU A 124 6.91 9.87 -10.20
CA LEU A 124 6.25 9.64 -11.49
C LEU A 124 6.10 10.94 -12.29
N ALA A 125 5.70 12.03 -11.64
CA ALA A 125 5.60 13.34 -12.27
C ALA A 125 6.95 13.85 -12.80
N HIS A 126 8.01 13.76 -11.98
CA HIS A 126 9.36 14.13 -12.43
C HIS A 126 9.85 13.28 -13.60
N ASN A 127 9.63 11.97 -13.58
CA ASN A 127 10.01 11.08 -14.68
C ASN A 127 9.27 11.43 -15.99
N GLN A 128 7.96 11.73 -15.91
CA GLN A 128 7.19 12.16 -17.07
C GLN A 128 7.71 13.50 -17.62
N GLN A 129 7.98 14.48 -16.76
CA GLN A 129 8.55 15.76 -17.17
C GLN A 129 9.92 15.61 -17.84
N ALA A 130 10.80 14.80 -17.26
CA ALA A 130 12.12 14.50 -17.83
C ALA A 130 12.00 13.81 -19.21
N LEU A 131 11.10 12.83 -19.34
CA LEU A 131 10.83 12.17 -20.61
C LEU A 131 10.28 13.14 -21.66
N SER A 132 9.32 14.01 -21.28
CA SER A 132 8.79 15.05 -22.17
C SER A 132 9.88 16.02 -22.63
N ALA A 133 10.79 16.41 -21.74
CA ALA A 133 11.91 17.27 -22.09
C ALA A 133 12.89 16.58 -23.06
N LEU A 134 13.23 15.30 -22.82
CA LEU A 134 14.08 14.52 -23.71
C LEU A 134 13.45 14.35 -25.11
N LEU A 135 12.16 14.04 -25.18
CA LEU A 135 11.42 13.92 -26.44
C LEU A 135 11.35 15.26 -27.19
N ALA A 136 11.11 16.36 -26.47
CA ALA A 136 11.09 17.69 -27.05
C ALA A 136 12.47 18.09 -27.60
N ALA A 137 13.56 17.76 -26.90
CA ALA A 137 14.92 18.00 -27.35
C ALA A 137 15.28 17.13 -28.58
N ALA A 138 14.90 15.85 -28.59
CA ALA A 138 15.11 14.96 -29.72
C ALA A 138 14.35 15.45 -30.97
N ASN A 139 13.11 15.92 -30.82
CA ASN A 139 12.34 16.51 -31.91
C ASN A 139 12.97 17.81 -32.44
N GLN A 140 13.50 18.66 -31.55
CA GLN A 140 14.23 19.88 -31.97
C GLN A 140 15.51 19.54 -32.73
N ALA A 141 16.28 18.55 -32.26
CA ALA A 141 17.48 18.05 -32.95
C ALA A 141 17.15 17.33 -34.27
N SER A 142 15.95 16.79 -34.44
CA SER A 142 15.48 16.27 -35.73
C SER A 142 15.04 17.38 -36.70
N LEU A 143 14.64 18.54 -36.17
CA LEU A 143 14.22 19.70 -36.98
C LEU A 143 15.42 20.56 -37.43
N TYR A 144 16.53 20.48 -36.69
CA TYR A 144 17.82 21.08 -37.04
C TYR A 144 18.82 19.96 -37.34
N GLY A 145 19.12 19.73 -38.63
CA GLY A 145 20.25 18.86 -38.99
C GLY A 145 21.58 19.40 -38.44
N PRO A 146 22.63 18.58 -38.33
CA PRO A 146 23.96 18.99 -37.84
C PRO A 146 24.58 20.19 -38.58
N ASP A 147 24.04 20.56 -39.76
CA ASP A 147 24.43 21.74 -40.54
C ASP A 147 23.62 23.01 -40.21
N GLY A 148 22.76 23.01 -39.18
CA GLY A 148 22.00 24.18 -38.71
C GLY A 148 20.87 24.65 -39.65
N GLN A 149 20.62 23.94 -40.74
CA GLN A 149 19.56 24.26 -41.70
C GLN A 149 18.20 23.73 -41.20
N ALA A 150 17.25 24.63 -40.98
CA ALA A 150 15.87 24.26 -40.70
C ALA A 150 15.22 23.77 -42.01
N HIS A 151 14.86 22.50 -42.10
CA HIS A 151 14.04 22.01 -43.21
C HIS A 151 12.58 22.44 -42.98
N PRO A 152 12.00 23.32 -43.84
CA PRO A 152 10.59 23.65 -43.70
C PRO A 152 9.76 22.45 -44.12
N VAL A 153 9.03 21.87 -43.16
CA VAL A 153 7.99 20.88 -43.44
C VAL A 153 6.81 21.64 -44.06
N GLY A 154 6.69 21.67 -45.39
CA GLY A 154 5.50 22.23 -46.05
C GLY A 154 5.68 22.85 -47.44
N GLY A 155 6.36 22.17 -48.37
CA GLY A 155 6.35 22.55 -49.78
C GLY A 155 5.13 22.01 -50.52
N GLY A 156 3.94 22.59 -50.25
CA GLY A 156 2.67 22.11 -50.82
C GLY A 156 1.74 23.23 -51.25
N ARG A 157 2.17 24.08 -52.19
CA ARG A 157 1.25 24.94 -52.96
C ARG A 157 1.66 24.92 -54.42
N SER A 158 1.04 24.02 -55.18
CA SER A 158 1.00 24.08 -56.63
C SER A 158 0.24 25.36 -57.02
N LEU A 159 0.98 26.36 -57.50
CA LEU A 159 0.43 27.50 -58.22
C LEU A 159 0.57 27.21 -59.72
N GLY A 160 -0.49 26.66 -60.32
CA GLY A 160 -0.64 26.61 -61.76
C GLY A 160 -1.52 27.78 -62.21
N SER A 161 -0.90 28.82 -62.75
CA SER A 161 -1.56 29.86 -63.54
C SER A 161 -0.81 30.05 -64.86
N VAL A 162 -1.59 30.26 -65.91
CA VAL A 162 -1.30 30.62 -67.31
C VAL A 162 -1.06 29.45 -68.26
#